data_AF-A0AA90UGR8-F1
#
_entry.id   AF-A0AA90UGR8-F1
#
_cell.length_a   1.000
_cell.length_b   1.000
_cell.length_c   1.000
_cell.angle_alpha   90.00
_cell.angle_beta   90.00
_cell.angle_gamma   90.00
#
_symmetry.space_group_name_H-M   'P 1'
#
loop_
_entity.id
_entity.type
_entity.pdbx_description
1 polymer ?
#
loop_
_entity_poly.entity_id
_entity_poly.type
_entity_poly.pdbx_seq_one_letter_code
_entity_poly.pdbx_strand_id
1 'polypeptide(L)'
;MKKVFVSGCYDLLHSGHVEFFRQASQYGDLYVGIGSDQTILGYKHHKTFYPEQERLFMVKSIKYVKDAYINAGDGIMDFVPTIDIVKPDIFVVNADGSSEAKRQFCQERGIEYVVLQRTPADGLTARSSTDIKDSTCQLPTRLDLAGTWIDQPYVSCHAPGWAITMSLLPTFEVRERCGLSTSTRNMIKKIWPVKLPDMNPEILAKLVFCFENDPERSDGIVSGAQDAIGICMPGLVRHYYDNRFWPDKFETCLDEKVLSWVESHVCMIPMDPRRPGCSVVEGKDITEPKVKNLAKAADDCWNAILAMDFAAFASAFQASFDAQVALFPAMIQGCVQSYIDQYSVLPEVHAWKMPGAGGGGYLVLVVDDVKSFAQQHPEAIELTIRRK
;
A
#
# COMPACT_ATOMS: atom_id res chain seq x y z
N MET A 1 4.17 31.60 37.54
CA MET A 1 4.95 31.10 36.39
C MET A 1 4.25 31.61 35.13
N LYS A 2 4.98 31.91 34.04
CA LYS A 2 4.31 32.26 32.78
C LYS A 2 3.47 31.07 32.30
N LYS A 3 2.31 31.34 31.73
CA LYS A 3 1.44 30.34 31.10
C LYS A 3 1.77 30.24 29.62
N VAL A 4 2.09 29.04 29.18
CA VAL A 4 2.40 28.73 27.77
C VAL A 4 1.24 27.95 27.20
N PHE A 5 0.79 28.27 25.99
CA PHE A 5 -0.26 27.54 25.32
C PHE A 5 0.21 27.00 23.97
N VAL A 6 -0.18 25.77 23.66
CA VAL A 6 -0.01 25.14 22.33
C VAL A 6 -1.36 24.57 21.90
N SER A 7 -1.64 24.55 20.60
CA SER A 7 -2.84 23.92 20.06
C SER A 7 -2.54 22.99 18.89
N GLY A 8 -3.27 21.88 18.81
CA GLY A 8 -3.13 20.91 17.73
C GLY A 8 -4.11 19.74 17.81
N CYS A 9 -4.01 18.84 16.84
CA CYS A 9 -4.80 17.61 16.81
C CYS A 9 -4.22 16.56 17.76
N TYR A 10 -2.89 16.43 17.80
CA TYR A 10 -2.13 15.46 18.60
C TYR A 10 -2.63 14.01 18.50
N ASP A 11 -3.23 13.68 17.35
CA ASP A 11 -3.62 12.33 16.96
C ASP A 11 -2.38 11.50 16.62
N LEU A 12 -2.41 10.20 16.92
CA LEU A 12 -1.24 9.30 16.87
C LEU A 12 -0.05 9.90 17.64
N LEU A 13 -0.21 10.09 18.96
CA LEU A 13 0.82 10.69 19.80
C LEU A 13 2.15 9.93 19.67
N HIS A 14 3.22 10.64 19.30
CA HIS A 14 4.55 10.05 19.05
C HIS A 14 5.66 10.89 19.70
N SER A 15 6.89 10.41 19.65
CA SER A 15 8.06 11.07 20.27
C SER A 15 8.21 12.53 19.88
N GLY A 16 8.00 12.88 18.60
CA GLY A 16 7.97 14.27 18.14
C GLY A 16 6.96 15.19 18.86
N HIS A 17 5.77 14.69 19.26
CA HIS A 17 4.84 15.47 20.08
C HIS A 17 5.35 15.65 21.51
N VAL A 18 5.89 14.58 22.11
CA VAL A 18 6.45 14.63 23.48
C VAL A 18 7.62 15.60 23.54
N GLU A 19 8.50 15.57 22.54
CA GLU A 19 9.65 16.47 22.44
C GLU A 19 9.21 17.91 22.21
N PHE A 20 8.18 18.14 21.38
CA PHE A 20 7.60 19.47 21.24
C PHE A 20 7.02 20.01 22.56
N PHE A 21 6.29 19.18 23.32
CA PHE A 21 5.80 19.58 24.64
C PHE A 21 6.92 19.84 25.63
N ARG A 22 8.00 19.04 25.60
CA ARG A 22 9.20 19.29 26.41
C ARG A 22 9.78 20.67 26.12
N GLN A 23 9.99 21.01 24.85
CA GLN A 23 10.55 22.31 24.45
C GLN A 23 9.60 23.46 24.82
N ALA A 24 8.30 23.33 24.56
CA ALA A 24 7.33 24.37 24.91
C ALA A 24 7.25 24.60 26.43
N SER A 25 7.38 23.55 27.26
CA SER A 25 7.39 23.66 28.73
C SER A 25 8.60 24.42 29.29
N GLN A 26 9.65 24.65 28.50
CA GLN A 26 10.81 25.45 28.94
C GLN A 26 10.47 26.94 29.10
N TYR A 27 9.38 27.40 28.50
CA TYR A 27 8.92 28.79 28.56
C TYR A 27 7.97 29.07 29.75
N GLY A 28 7.50 28.03 30.44
CA GLY A 28 6.57 28.14 31.57
C GLY A 28 5.63 26.94 31.73
N ASP A 29 4.56 27.12 32.50
CA ASP A 29 3.53 26.09 32.70
C ASP A 29 2.76 25.85 31.38
N LEU A 30 2.88 24.65 30.81
CA LEU A 30 2.34 24.32 29.49
C LEU A 30 0.88 23.86 29.54
N TYR A 31 0.00 24.58 28.86
CA TYR A 31 -1.39 24.23 28.64
C TYR A 31 -1.61 23.82 27.18
N VAL A 32 -2.34 22.74 26.94
CA VAL A 32 -2.51 22.18 25.59
C VAL A 32 -3.98 22.20 25.14
N GLY A 33 -4.27 22.85 24.02
CA GLY A 33 -5.56 22.78 23.33
C GLY A 33 -5.60 21.66 22.29
N ILE A 34 -6.62 20.81 22.38
CA ILE A 34 -6.80 19.65 21.50
C ILE A 34 -8.03 19.90 20.62
N GLY A 35 -7.86 19.86 19.30
CA GLY A 35 -9.00 19.99 18.39
C GLY A 35 -10.02 18.88 18.58
N SER A 36 -11.30 19.23 18.66
CA SER A 36 -12.41 18.29 18.82
C SER A 36 -12.54 17.36 17.60
N ASP A 37 -13.12 16.17 17.78
CA ASP A 37 -13.32 15.22 16.68
C ASP A 37 -14.21 15.84 15.59
N GLN A 38 -15.22 16.62 16.00
CA GLN A 38 -16.09 17.35 15.08
C GLN A 38 -15.31 18.39 14.28
N THR A 39 -14.47 19.20 14.94
CA THR A 39 -13.67 20.23 14.26
C THR A 39 -12.63 19.60 13.34
N ILE A 40 -11.95 18.53 13.75
CA ILE A 40 -10.98 17.83 12.90
C ILE A 40 -11.69 17.21 11.68
N LEU A 41 -12.85 16.57 11.85
CA LEU A 41 -13.61 16.02 10.74
C LEU A 41 -14.09 17.11 9.77
N GLY A 42 -14.61 18.23 10.30
CA GLY A 42 -15.14 19.32 9.50
C GLY A 42 -14.07 20.13 8.76
N TYR A 43 -12.92 20.36 9.40
CA TYR A 43 -11.84 21.20 8.88
C TYR A 43 -10.77 20.42 8.10
N LYS A 44 -10.41 19.22 8.55
CA LYS A 44 -9.38 18.39 7.92
C LYS A 44 -9.93 17.24 7.07
N HIS A 45 -11.25 17.08 7.02
CA HIS A 45 -11.96 16.07 6.22
C HIS A 45 -11.50 14.61 6.47
N HIS A 46 -10.92 14.34 7.64
CA HIS A 46 -10.52 13.01 8.06
C HIS A 46 -10.95 12.78 9.51
N LYS A 47 -11.25 11.53 9.85
CA LYS A 47 -11.42 11.14 11.25
C LYS A 47 -10.07 11.08 11.95
N THR A 48 -10.04 11.46 13.21
CA THR A 48 -8.94 11.14 14.13
C THR A 48 -8.89 9.64 14.34
N PHE A 49 -7.71 9.11 14.67
CA PHE A 49 -7.58 7.71 15.01
C PHE A 49 -8.07 7.46 16.45
N TYR A 50 -7.71 8.37 17.37
CA TYR A 50 -8.19 8.34 18.75
C TYR A 50 -9.26 9.41 18.97
N PRO A 51 -10.38 9.06 19.64
CA PRO A 51 -11.38 10.04 20.05
C PRO A 51 -10.77 11.16 20.89
N GLU A 52 -11.36 12.34 20.85
CA GLU A 52 -10.87 13.55 21.52
C GLU A 52 -10.61 13.37 23.02
N GLN A 53 -11.43 12.58 23.72
CA GLN A 53 -11.27 12.31 25.15
C GLN A 53 -10.05 11.44 25.45
N GLU A 54 -9.73 10.51 24.56
CA GLU A 54 -8.54 9.65 24.68
C GLU A 54 -7.27 10.46 24.39
N ARG A 55 -7.30 11.30 23.34
CA ARG A 55 -6.22 12.27 23.05
C ARG A 55 -6.00 13.20 24.25
N LEU A 56 -7.07 13.67 24.87
CA LEU A 56 -7.03 14.49 26.08
C LEU A 56 -6.34 13.78 27.24
N PHE A 57 -6.76 12.56 27.57
CA PHE A 57 -6.15 11.77 28.62
C PHE A 57 -4.64 11.56 28.40
N MET A 58 -4.26 11.18 27.17
CA MET A 58 -2.86 10.97 26.82
C MET A 58 -2.03 12.24 26.98
N VAL A 59 -2.50 13.35 26.43
CA VAL A 59 -1.80 14.64 26.50
C VAL A 59 -1.68 15.12 27.95
N LYS A 60 -2.75 15.02 28.76
CA LYS A 60 -2.69 15.39 30.20
C LYS A 60 -1.70 14.56 31.00
N SER A 61 -1.44 13.33 30.59
CA SER A 61 -0.53 12.41 31.28
C SER A 61 0.95 12.67 30.97
N ILE A 62 1.26 13.51 29.98
CA ILE A 62 2.63 13.85 29.61
C ILE A 62 3.21 14.75 30.68
N LYS A 63 4.35 14.34 31.27
CA LYS A 63 5.04 15.05 32.35
C LYS A 63 5.22 16.57 32.13
N TYR A 64 5.40 16.99 30.88
CA TYR A 64 5.65 18.38 30.50
C TYR A 64 4.38 19.23 30.41
N VAL A 65 3.19 18.63 30.45
CA VAL A 65 1.90 19.29 30.30
C VAL A 65 1.31 19.57 31.69
N LYS A 66 0.99 20.83 31.94
CA LYS A 66 0.34 21.30 33.17
C LYS A 66 -1.14 20.94 33.20
N ASP A 67 -1.84 21.20 32.10
CA ASP A 67 -3.24 20.80 31.86
C ASP A 67 -3.55 20.81 30.36
N ALA A 68 -4.65 20.19 29.97
CA ALA A 68 -5.10 20.20 28.58
C ALA A 68 -6.63 20.30 28.47
N TYR A 69 -7.11 20.74 27.30
CA TYR A 69 -8.52 20.99 27.03
C TYR A 69 -8.88 20.51 25.64
N ILE A 70 -10.14 20.11 25.46
CA ILE A 70 -10.72 19.98 24.13
C ILE A 70 -11.21 21.37 23.73
N ASN A 71 -10.78 21.83 22.56
CA ASN A 71 -11.15 23.12 22.01
C ASN A 71 -12.63 23.11 21.62
N ALA A 72 -13.35 24.15 22.05
CA ALA A 72 -14.78 24.32 21.80
C ALA A 72 -15.09 25.12 20.53
N GLY A 73 -14.09 25.74 19.89
CA GLY A 73 -14.27 26.46 18.64
C GLY A 73 -14.18 25.55 17.41
N ASP A 74 -14.20 26.18 16.23
CA ASP A 74 -14.16 25.52 14.93
C ASP A 74 -13.01 26.04 14.03
N GLY A 75 -12.78 25.34 12.92
CA GLY A 75 -11.79 25.71 11.92
C GLY A 75 -10.34 25.75 12.43
N ILE A 76 -9.51 26.60 11.82
CA ILE A 76 -8.08 26.71 12.11
C ILE A 76 -7.77 27.44 13.44
N MET A 77 -8.75 28.18 13.96
CA MET A 77 -8.69 28.99 15.18
C MET A 77 -9.63 28.42 16.26
N ASP A 78 -9.85 27.11 16.24
CA ASP A 78 -10.72 26.38 17.17
C ASP A 78 -10.40 26.62 18.66
N PHE A 79 -9.15 26.97 18.93
CA PHE A 79 -8.59 27.17 20.26
C PHE A 79 -8.92 28.53 20.89
N VAL A 80 -9.53 29.47 20.18
CA VAL A 80 -9.80 30.83 20.70
C VAL A 80 -10.60 30.81 22.02
N PRO A 81 -11.70 30.05 22.16
CA PRO A 81 -12.43 29.96 23.43
C PRO A 81 -11.56 29.42 24.58
N THR A 82 -10.66 28.47 24.28
CA THR A 82 -9.73 27.92 25.26
C THR A 82 -8.71 28.97 25.71
N ILE A 83 -8.22 29.81 24.80
CA ILE A 83 -7.31 30.91 25.12
C ILE A 83 -7.98 31.91 26.06
N ASP A 84 -9.26 32.24 25.85
CA ASP A 84 -9.99 33.18 26.71
C ASP A 84 -10.15 32.67 28.14
N ILE A 85 -10.18 31.34 28.32
CA ILE A 85 -10.21 30.66 29.62
C ILE A 85 -8.80 30.62 30.25
N VAL A 86 -7.80 30.13 29.51
CA VAL A 86 -6.45 29.88 30.02
C VAL A 86 -5.68 31.19 30.26
N LYS A 87 -5.89 32.18 29.39
CA LYS A 87 -5.18 33.47 29.33
C LYS A 87 -3.65 33.28 29.36
N PRO A 88 -3.07 32.70 28.31
CA PRO A 88 -1.63 32.45 28.25
C PRO A 88 -0.83 33.72 28.02
N ASP A 89 0.38 33.76 28.57
CA ASP A 89 1.37 34.81 28.31
C ASP A 89 2.12 34.54 26.98
N ILE A 90 2.25 33.27 26.61
CA ILE A 90 3.02 32.80 25.45
C ILE A 90 2.20 31.79 24.66
N PHE A 91 2.11 31.96 23.33
CA PHE A 91 1.58 30.96 22.41
C PHE A 91 2.70 30.37 21.56
N VAL A 92 2.92 29.07 21.72
CA VAL A 92 3.99 28.33 21.04
C VAL A 92 3.40 27.52 19.89
N VAL A 93 4.04 27.60 18.73
CA VAL A 93 3.70 26.77 17.57
C VAL A 93 4.95 26.10 17.00
N ASN A 94 4.75 24.97 16.32
CA ASN A 94 5.78 24.46 15.42
C ASN A 94 5.85 25.31 14.14
N ALA A 95 7.01 25.33 13.47
CA ALA A 95 7.22 26.03 12.19
C ALA A 95 6.10 25.75 11.17
N ASP A 96 5.75 24.47 11.00
CA ASP A 96 4.69 24.00 10.07
C ASP A 96 3.28 24.46 10.46
N GLY A 97 3.07 24.85 11.72
CA GLY A 97 1.77 25.28 12.27
C GLY A 97 1.63 26.79 12.42
N SER A 98 2.66 27.56 12.03
CA SER A 98 2.67 29.02 12.14
C SER A 98 1.85 29.68 11.03
N SER A 99 1.10 30.73 11.35
CA SER A 99 0.39 31.55 10.36
C SER A 99 0.33 33.02 10.77
N GLU A 100 0.18 33.92 9.79
CA GLU A 100 0.07 35.36 10.05
C GLU A 100 -1.18 35.70 10.87
N ALA A 101 -2.30 35.02 10.60
CA ALA A 101 -3.52 35.16 11.38
C ALA A 101 -3.30 34.87 12.88
N LYS A 102 -2.50 33.85 13.22
CA LYS A 102 -2.15 33.54 14.62
C LYS A 102 -1.23 34.60 15.22
N ARG A 103 -0.29 35.13 14.45
CA ARG A 103 0.61 36.22 14.88
C ARG A 103 -0.17 37.48 15.20
N GLN A 104 -1.03 37.92 14.28
CA GLN A 104 -1.89 39.09 14.46
C GLN A 104 -2.83 38.89 15.66
N PHE A 105 -3.48 37.73 15.76
CA PHE A 105 -4.33 37.38 16.91
C PHE A 105 -3.60 37.50 18.25
N CYS A 106 -2.35 37.05 18.32
CA CYS A 106 -1.52 37.14 19.52
C CYS A 106 -1.10 38.59 19.79
N GLN A 107 -0.70 39.34 18.76
CA GLN A 107 -0.32 40.76 18.89
C GLN A 107 -1.46 41.62 19.43
N GLU A 108 -2.68 41.45 18.90
CA GLU A 108 -3.88 42.16 19.35
C GLU A 108 -4.23 41.88 20.82
N ARG A 109 -3.80 40.72 21.35
CA ARG A 109 -4.07 40.26 22.72
C ARG A 109 -2.86 40.38 23.65
N GLY A 110 -1.75 40.92 23.17
CA GLY A 110 -0.51 41.04 23.96
C GLY A 110 0.11 39.69 24.35
N ILE A 111 -0.13 38.63 23.56
CA ILE A 111 0.42 37.28 23.77
C ILE A 111 1.73 37.16 23.00
N GLU A 112 2.80 36.70 23.67
CA GLU A 112 4.09 36.46 23.03
C GLU A 112 4.00 35.24 22.08
N TYR A 113 4.34 35.41 20.80
CA TYR A 113 4.24 34.33 19.80
C TYR A 113 5.60 33.72 19.49
N VAL A 114 5.79 32.44 19.82
CA VAL A 114 7.05 31.72 19.67
C VAL A 114 6.92 30.59 18.66
N VAL A 115 7.89 30.48 17.76
CA VAL A 115 7.94 29.41 16.75
C VAL A 115 9.13 28.50 17.04
N LEU A 116 8.87 27.21 17.22
CA LEU A 116 9.87 26.18 17.41
C LEU A 116 10.10 25.39 16.12
N GLN A 117 11.35 24.94 15.93
CA GLN A 117 11.72 24.03 14.85
C GLN A 117 11.55 22.57 15.32
N ARG A 118 11.08 21.69 14.43
CA ARG A 118 10.98 20.26 14.73
C ARG A 118 12.37 19.63 14.81
N THR A 119 12.87 19.48 16.03
CA THR A 119 14.12 18.76 16.31
C THR A 119 13.78 17.50 17.09
N PRO A 120 14.10 16.29 16.59
CA PRO A 120 13.89 15.06 17.33
C PRO A 120 14.73 15.04 18.62
N ALA A 121 14.28 14.32 19.64
CA ALA A 121 15.11 14.06 20.81
C ALA A 121 16.35 13.22 20.40
N ASP A 122 17.45 13.39 21.13
CA ASP A 122 18.71 12.70 20.85
C ASP A 122 18.51 11.19 20.74
N GLY A 123 19.03 10.61 19.65
CA GLY A 123 18.91 9.17 19.37
C GLY A 123 17.57 8.72 18.77
N LEU A 124 16.62 9.62 18.50
CA LEU A 124 15.35 9.29 17.84
C LEU A 124 15.27 9.85 16.41
N THR A 125 14.65 9.08 15.52
CA THR A 125 14.30 9.53 14.17
C THR A 125 13.19 10.57 14.22
N ALA A 126 13.24 11.58 13.34
CA ALA A 126 12.13 12.50 13.13
C ALA A 126 10.86 11.73 12.71
N ARG A 127 9.72 12.09 13.30
CA ARG A 127 8.40 11.53 12.95
C ARG A 127 7.37 12.64 13.03
N SER A 128 6.41 12.61 12.10
CA SER A 128 5.18 13.39 12.21
C SER A 128 3.96 12.49 12.01
N SER A 129 2.80 12.86 12.56
CA SER A 129 1.54 12.17 12.27
C SER A 129 1.21 12.18 10.77
N THR A 130 1.71 13.18 10.05
CA THR A 130 1.68 13.23 8.59
C THR A 130 2.58 12.14 8.02
N ASP A 131 3.85 11.97 8.40
CA ASP A 131 4.71 10.87 7.90
C ASP A 131 4.20 9.47 8.29
N ILE A 132 3.47 9.34 9.41
CA ILE A 132 2.79 8.10 9.82
C ILE A 132 1.54 7.84 8.94
N LYS A 133 0.93 8.87 8.37
CA LYS A 133 -0.22 8.80 7.44
C LYS A 133 0.20 8.82 5.95
N ASP A 134 1.32 9.47 5.65
CA ASP A 134 1.96 9.77 4.36
C ASP A 134 3.17 8.87 4.07
N SER A 135 3.35 7.76 4.80
CA SER A 135 3.96 6.54 4.23
C SER A 135 3.05 5.87 3.17
N THR A 136 2.39 6.75 2.40
CA THR A 136 1.91 6.74 1.02
C THR A 136 0.75 5.84 0.64
N CYS A 137 -0.16 6.40 -0.17
CA CYS A 137 -1.16 5.73 -1.00
C CYS A 137 -1.36 4.25 -0.60
N GLN A 138 -2.27 4.02 0.37
CA GLN A 138 -2.58 2.69 0.89
C GLN A 138 -3.29 1.82 -0.15
N LEU A 139 -3.41 2.31 -1.40
CA LEU A 139 -3.91 1.52 -2.49
C LEU A 139 -3.03 0.27 -2.63
N PRO A 140 -3.62 -0.91 -2.45
CA PRO A 140 -2.93 -2.16 -2.63
C PRO A 140 -2.31 -2.22 -4.03
N THR A 141 -1.31 -3.07 -4.16
CA THR A 141 -0.95 -3.62 -5.47
C THR A 141 -1.35 -5.08 -5.49
N ARG A 142 -1.03 -5.77 -6.58
CA ARG A 142 -1.29 -7.19 -6.74
C ARG A 142 -0.09 -7.89 -7.32
N LEU A 143 0.06 -9.15 -6.93
CA LEU A 143 0.97 -10.10 -7.55
C LEU A 143 0.14 -11.20 -8.22
N ASP A 144 0.45 -11.56 -9.47
CA ASP A 144 -0.08 -12.80 -10.07
C ASP A 144 0.81 -13.99 -9.73
N LEU A 145 0.21 -15.01 -9.12
CA LEU A 145 0.93 -16.23 -8.77
C LEU A 145 0.92 -17.22 -9.94
N ALA A 146 -0.26 -17.53 -10.51
CA ALA A 146 -0.37 -18.48 -11.60
C ALA A 146 -1.54 -18.14 -12.54
N GLY A 147 -1.48 -18.67 -13.77
CA GLY A 147 -2.56 -18.54 -14.75
C GLY A 147 -2.67 -17.20 -15.48
N THR A 148 -1.69 -16.30 -15.33
CA THR A 148 -1.63 -14.99 -16.01
C THR A 148 -1.91 -15.12 -17.52
N TRP A 149 -2.68 -14.18 -18.09
CA TRP A 149 -3.23 -14.15 -19.45
C TRP A 149 -4.54 -14.91 -19.70
N ILE A 150 -4.96 -15.82 -18.81
CA ILE A 150 -6.23 -16.55 -19.00
C ILE A 150 -7.46 -15.62 -18.95
N ASP A 151 -7.31 -14.42 -18.38
CA ASP A 151 -8.34 -13.37 -18.32
C ASP A 151 -8.58 -12.66 -19.66
N GLN A 152 -7.77 -12.96 -20.67
CA GLN A 152 -7.98 -12.53 -22.03
C GLN A 152 -8.86 -13.55 -22.78
N PRO A 153 -10.01 -13.16 -23.35
CA PRO A 153 -10.89 -14.08 -24.08
C PRO A 153 -10.20 -14.81 -25.22
N TYR A 154 -9.26 -14.15 -25.91
CA TYR A 154 -8.49 -14.78 -26.99
C TYR A 154 -7.51 -15.87 -26.49
N VAL A 155 -7.33 -16.01 -25.18
CA VAL A 155 -6.59 -17.12 -24.55
C VAL A 155 -7.58 -18.16 -24.02
N SER A 156 -8.53 -17.74 -23.17
CA SER A 156 -9.48 -18.68 -22.53
C SER A 156 -10.47 -19.32 -23.49
N CYS A 157 -10.64 -18.81 -24.71
CA CYS A 157 -11.41 -19.49 -25.76
C CYS A 157 -10.81 -20.85 -26.18
N HIS A 158 -9.52 -21.08 -25.92
CA HIS A 158 -8.86 -22.34 -26.22
C HIS A 158 -9.04 -23.39 -25.12
N ALA A 159 -9.10 -22.96 -23.85
CA ALA A 159 -9.51 -23.78 -22.72
C ALA A 159 -9.82 -22.85 -21.53
N PRO A 160 -10.88 -23.13 -20.75
CA PRO A 160 -11.17 -22.34 -19.58
C PRO A 160 -10.19 -22.65 -18.45
N GLY A 161 -9.98 -21.70 -17.54
CA GLY A 161 -8.99 -21.87 -16.49
C GLY A 161 -9.05 -20.83 -15.39
N TRP A 162 -8.33 -21.13 -14.32
CA TRP A 162 -8.13 -20.23 -13.20
C TRP A 162 -6.92 -19.34 -13.42
N ALA A 163 -7.01 -18.12 -12.92
CA ALA A 163 -5.83 -17.34 -12.55
C ALA A 163 -5.87 -17.02 -11.06
N ILE A 164 -4.68 -16.86 -10.47
CA ILE A 164 -4.49 -16.58 -9.05
C ILE A 164 -3.80 -15.24 -8.89
N THR A 165 -4.41 -14.37 -8.10
CA THR A 165 -3.82 -13.11 -7.67
C THR A 165 -3.72 -13.05 -6.15
N MET A 166 -2.77 -12.25 -5.68
CA MET A 166 -2.53 -11.97 -4.28
C MET A 166 -2.50 -10.46 -4.09
N SER A 167 -3.35 -9.94 -3.21
CA SER A 167 -3.35 -8.51 -2.91
C SER A 167 -2.23 -8.17 -1.94
N LEU A 168 -1.44 -7.15 -2.25
CA LEU A 168 -0.27 -6.75 -1.47
C LEU A 168 -0.44 -5.35 -0.86
N LEU A 169 -0.04 -5.23 0.40
CA LEU A 169 0.28 -3.94 1.00
C LEU A 169 1.61 -3.45 0.43
N PRO A 170 1.67 -2.23 -0.12
CA PRO A 170 2.90 -1.70 -0.70
C PRO A 170 3.86 -1.26 0.41
N THR A 171 4.59 -2.21 1.00
CA THR A 171 5.70 -1.97 1.94
C THR A 171 6.98 -1.51 1.24
N PHE A 172 6.94 -1.43 -0.09
CA PHE A 172 8.03 -1.08 -0.99
C PHE A 172 7.54 -0.07 -2.04
N GLU A 173 8.49 0.61 -2.70
CA GLU A 173 8.17 1.52 -3.79
C GLU A 173 7.65 0.73 -5.01
N VAL A 174 6.39 0.97 -5.37
CA VAL A 174 5.78 0.35 -6.56
C VAL A 174 6.16 1.17 -7.81
N ARG A 175 7.12 0.67 -8.58
CA ARG A 175 7.63 1.33 -9.79
C ARG A 175 6.69 1.15 -11.00
N GLU A 176 6.59 2.18 -11.82
CA GLU A 176 5.76 2.17 -13.03
C GLU A 176 6.23 1.12 -14.05
N ARG A 177 5.28 0.50 -14.75
CA ARG A 177 5.52 -0.50 -15.82
C ARG A 177 6.36 -1.72 -15.38
N CYS A 178 6.23 -2.11 -14.11
CA CYS A 178 6.99 -3.22 -13.53
C CYS A 178 6.14 -4.46 -13.19
N GLY A 179 4.96 -4.62 -13.79
CA GLY A 179 4.12 -5.82 -13.57
C GLY A 179 3.27 -5.83 -12.31
N LEU A 180 3.26 -4.73 -11.55
CA LEU A 180 2.53 -4.58 -10.28
C LEU A 180 1.29 -3.68 -10.42
N SER A 181 0.53 -3.91 -11.49
CA SER A 181 -0.78 -3.28 -11.79
C SER A 181 -0.79 -1.74 -11.69
N THR A 182 0.30 -1.07 -12.09
CA THR A 182 0.44 0.38 -11.86
C THR A 182 -0.54 1.21 -12.67
N SER A 183 -0.89 0.79 -13.89
CA SER A 183 -1.92 1.44 -14.71
C SER A 183 -3.28 1.47 -14.01
N THR A 184 -3.75 0.32 -13.53
CA THR A 184 -5.01 0.21 -12.79
C THR A 184 -4.95 0.98 -11.46
N ARG A 185 -3.83 0.89 -10.72
CA ARG A 185 -3.63 1.72 -9.51
C ARG A 185 -3.74 3.21 -9.81
N ASN A 186 -3.17 3.68 -10.92
CA ASN A 186 -3.26 5.08 -11.32
C ASN A 186 -4.69 5.48 -11.73
N MET A 187 -5.48 4.57 -12.30
CA MET A 187 -6.92 4.80 -12.53
C MET A 187 -7.70 4.91 -11.22
N ILE A 188 -7.44 4.00 -10.26
CA ILE A 188 -8.04 4.04 -8.92
C ILE A 188 -7.69 5.35 -8.22
N LYS A 189 -6.42 5.81 -8.27
CA LYS A 189 -5.99 7.07 -7.66
C LYS A 189 -6.78 8.30 -8.14
N LYS A 190 -7.30 8.29 -9.37
CA LYS A 190 -8.13 9.39 -9.90
C LYS A 190 -9.46 9.52 -9.16
N ILE A 191 -9.98 8.42 -8.62
CA ILE A 191 -11.27 8.39 -7.90
C ILE A 191 -11.02 8.37 -6.38
N TRP A 192 -10.08 7.53 -5.93
CA TRP A 192 -9.76 7.28 -4.54
C TRP A 192 -8.25 7.42 -4.31
N PRO A 193 -7.75 8.65 -4.12
CA PRO A 193 -6.30 8.92 -4.10
C PRO A 193 -5.57 8.32 -2.90
N VAL A 194 -6.27 8.07 -1.78
CA VAL A 194 -5.66 7.68 -0.51
C VAL A 194 -5.78 6.18 -0.22
N LYS A 195 -7.01 5.64 -0.28
CA LYS A 195 -7.34 4.25 0.03
C LYS A 195 -8.57 3.80 -0.74
N LEU A 196 -8.75 2.50 -0.89
CA LEU A 196 -9.99 1.95 -1.46
C LEU A 196 -11.21 2.31 -0.59
N PRO A 197 -12.38 2.54 -1.21
CA PRO A 197 -13.61 2.77 -0.47
C PRO A 197 -14.01 1.51 0.30
N ASP A 198 -14.69 1.69 1.42
CA ASP A 198 -15.23 0.58 2.20
C ASP A 198 -16.55 0.10 1.56
N MET A 199 -16.44 -0.91 0.69
CA MET A 199 -17.57 -1.51 0.00
C MET A 199 -17.25 -2.97 -0.37
N ASN A 200 -18.24 -3.68 -0.93
CA ASN A 200 -18.04 -5.07 -1.37
C ASN A 200 -16.84 -5.16 -2.35
N PRO A 201 -15.80 -5.98 -2.04
CA PRO A 201 -14.59 -6.03 -2.84
C PRO A 201 -14.77 -6.50 -4.29
N GLU A 202 -15.71 -7.41 -4.55
CA GLU A 202 -16.01 -7.90 -5.90
C GLU A 202 -16.70 -6.81 -6.74
N ILE A 203 -17.68 -6.11 -6.15
CA ILE A 203 -18.34 -4.96 -6.80
C ILE A 203 -17.31 -3.87 -7.08
N LEU A 204 -16.44 -3.56 -6.12
CA LEU A 204 -15.37 -2.58 -6.30
C LEU A 204 -14.41 -2.99 -7.43
N ALA A 205 -13.97 -4.25 -7.47
CA ALA A 205 -13.15 -4.77 -8.56
C ALA A 205 -13.83 -4.59 -9.92
N LYS A 206 -15.14 -4.87 -9.99
CA LYS A 206 -15.91 -4.71 -11.23
C LYS A 206 -16.04 -3.26 -11.66
N LEU A 207 -16.27 -2.34 -10.71
CA LEU A 207 -16.31 -0.90 -10.97
C LEU A 207 -14.96 -0.40 -11.49
N VAL A 208 -13.86 -0.82 -10.87
CA VAL A 208 -12.50 -0.47 -11.31
C VAL A 208 -12.22 -1.00 -12.71
N PHE A 209 -12.56 -2.27 -12.97
CA PHE A 209 -12.41 -2.88 -14.29
C PHE A 209 -13.19 -2.13 -15.38
N CYS A 210 -14.45 -1.79 -15.13
CA CYS A 210 -15.25 -1.01 -16.07
C CYS A 210 -14.73 0.42 -16.25
N PHE A 211 -14.20 1.05 -15.19
CA PHE A 211 -13.65 2.39 -15.27
C PHE A 211 -12.31 2.45 -16.02
N GLU A 212 -11.47 1.42 -15.90
CA GLU A 212 -10.23 1.30 -16.68
C GLU A 212 -10.51 1.04 -18.18
N ASN A 213 -11.55 0.26 -18.47
CA ASN A 213 -11.99 -0.09 -19.83
C ASN A 213 -13.06 0.87 -20.33
N ASP A 214 -12.74 2.16 -20.34
CA ASP A 214 -13.59 3.23 -20.85
C ASP A 214 -13.91 3.00 -22.34
N PRO A 215 -15.21 3.01 -22.74
CA PRO A 215 -15.61 2.85 -24.13
C PRO A 215 -15.03 3.91 -25.09
N GLU A 216 -14.61 5.07 -24.58
CA GLU A 216 -14.01 6.15 -25.37
C GLU A 216 -12.49 5.98 -25.58
N ARG A 217 -11.90 4.86 -25.15
CA ARG A 217 -10.46 4.59 -25.39
C ARG A 217 -10.15 4.47 -26.89
N SER A 218 -9.14 5.21 -27.31
CA SER A 218 -8.72 5.28 -28.72
C SER A 218 -7.85 4.12 -29.18
N ASP A 219 -7.32 3.28 -28.28
CA ASP A 219 -6.50 2.12 -28.61
C ASP A 219 -7.31 0.86 -28.92
N GLY A 220 -8.60 0.83 -28.55
CA GLY A 220 -9.48 -0.32 -28.77
C GLY A 220 -9.09 -1.58 -27.98
N ILE A 221 -8.19 -1.46 -27.00
CA ILE A 221 -7.68 -2.58 -26.21
C ILE A 221 -8.43 -2.65 -24.87
N VAL A 222 -8.98 -3.82 -24.58
CA VAL A 222 -9.59 -4.11 -23.27
C VAL A 222 -8.53 -4.75 -22.36
N SER A 223 -8.16 -4.07 -21.29
CA SER A 223 -7.34 -4.61 -20.20
C SER A 223 -8.04 -5.79 -19.56
N GLY A 224 -7.28 -6.80 -19.13
CA GLY A 224 -7.82 -7.93 -18.37
C GLY A 224 -8.27 -7.56 -16.95
N ALA A 225 -9.13 -8.38 -16.34
CA ALA A 225 -9.70 -8.09 -15.02
C ALA A 225 -8.76 -8.40 -13.84
N GLN A 226 -7.64 -9.10 -14.07
CA GLN A 226 -6.72 -9.52 -13.02
C GLN A 226 -6.23 -8.39 -12.12
N ASP A 227 -5.88 -7.24 -12.70
CA ASP A 227 -5.36 -6.09 -11.96
C ASP A 227 -6.40 -5.53 -11.01
N ALA A 228 -7.61 -5.30 -11.51
CA ALA A 228 -8.72 -4.78 -10.73
C ALA A 228 -9.10 -5.73 -9.58
N ILE A 229 -9.17 -7.04 -9.87
CA ILE A 229 -9.47 -8.08 -8.87
C ILE A 229 -8.38 -8.12 -7.80
N GLY A 230 -7.11 -8.25 -8.19
CA GLY A 230 -6.01 -8.38 -7.22
C GLY A 230 -5.78 -7.12 -6.38
N ILE A 231 -6.06 -5.92 -6.91
CA ILE A 231 -6.00 -4.69 -6.11
C ILE A 231 -7.18 -4.61 -5.15
N CYS A 232 -8.40 -4.97 -5.57
CA CYS A 232 -9.60 -4.69 -4.78
C CYS A 232 -9.97 -5.80 -3.80
N MET A 233 -9.72 -7.06 -4.14
CA MET A 233 -10.06 -8.21 -3.30
C MET A 233 -8.86 -8.62 -2.43
N PRO A 234 -9.00 -8.68 -1.08
CA PRO A 234 -7.89 -9.02 -0.19
C PRO A 234 -7.53 -10.52 -0.25
N GLY A 235 -6.34 -10.85 0.25
CA GLY A 235 -5.85 -12.22 0.40
C GLY A 235 -5.38 -12.83 -0.91
N LEU A 236 -5.54 -14.16 -0.99
CA LEU A 236 -5.38 -14.93 -2.20
C LEU A 236 -6.74 -15.10 -2.87
N VAL A 237 -6.80 -14.83 -4.17
CA VAL A 237 -8.03 -14.93 -4.96
C VAL A 237 -7.73 -15.70 -6.22
N ARG A 238 -8.44 -16.80 -6.45
CA ARG A 238 -8.53 -17.39 -7.78
C ARG A 238 -9.84 -17.06 -8.46
N HIS A 239 -9.77 -16.79 -9.75
CA HIS A 239 -10.91 -16.34 -10.54
C HIS A 239 -10.90 -17.04 -11.91
N TYR A 240 -12.05 -17.58 -12.31
CA TYR A 240 -12.17 -18.51 -13.43
C TYR A 240 -12.72 -17.85 -14.69
N TYR A 241 -12.07 -18.08 -15.83
CA TYR A 241 -12.46 -17.51 -17.10
C TYR A 241 -12.79 -18.58 -18.13
N ASP A 242 -13.86 -18.33 -18.88
CA ASP A 242 -14.28 -19.10 -20.04
C ASP A 242 -14.71 -18.12 -21.15
N ASN A 243 -13.74 -17.69 -21.96
CA ASN A 243 -13.94 -16.80 -23.10
C ASN A 243 -14.67 -15.47 -22.76
N ARG A 244 -14.35 -14.89 -21.60
CA ARG A 244 -14.93 -13.63 -21.10
C ARG A 244 -13.87 -12.79 -20.39
N PHE A 245 -14.04 -11.47 -20.41
CA PHE A 245 -13.13 -10.56 -19.70
C PHE A 245 -13.37 -10.52 -18.19
N TRP A 246 -14.61 -10.78 -17.74
CA TRP A 246 -14.95 -10.88 -16.33
C TRP A 246 -15.12 -12.36 -15.97
N PRO A 247 -14.57 -12.83 -14.83
CA PRO A 247 -14.63 -14.23 -14.46
C PRO A 247 -16.05 -14.66 -14.07
N ASP A 248 -16.35 -15.94 -14.24
CA ASP A 248 -17.66 -16.53 -13.91
C ASP A 248 -17.76 -16.91 -12.42
N LYS A 249 -16.62 -17.16 -11.76
CA LYS A 249 -16.55 -17.55 -10.34
C LYS A 249 -15.25 -17.07 -9.69
N PHE A 250 -15.35 -16.88 -8.37
CA PHE A 250 -14.23 -16.54 -7.48
C PHE A 250 -14.12 -17.58 -6.37
N GLU A 251 -12.90 -17.87 -5.95
CA GLU A 251 -12.61 -18.50 -4.66
C GLU A 251 -11.54 -17.69 -3.95
N THR A 252 -11.71 -17.48 -2.64
CA THR A 252 -10.82 -16.64 -1.83
C THR A 252 -10.25 -17.42 -0.67
N CYS A 253 -9.01 -17.12 -0.31
CA CYS A 253 -8.36 -17.62 0.90
C CYS A 253 -7.84 -16.43 1.71
N LEU A 254 -8.38 -16.30 2.93
CA LEU A 254 -7.97 -15.33 3.95
C LEU A 254 -7.46 -16.04 5.22
N ASP A 255 -7.13 -17.33 5.13
CA ASP A 255 -6.60 -18.09 6.25
C ASP A 255 -5.19 -17.61 6.59
N GLU A 256 -5.00 -17.13 7.83
CA GLU A 256 -3.74 -16.49 8.23
C GLU A 256 -2.54 -17.44 8.15
N LYS A 257 -2.73 -18.75 8.36
CA LYS A 257 -1.62 -19.72 8.26
C LYS A 257 -1.17 -19.85 6.81
N VAL A 258 -2.13 -19.97 5.89
CA VAL A 258 -1.82 -20.05 4.44
C VAL A 258 -1.15 -18.75 3.97
N LEU A 259 -1.68 -17.59 4.35
CA LEU A 259 -1.11 -16.29 3.95
C LEU A 259 0.32 -16.09 4.49
N SER A 260 0.53 -16.32 5.78
CA SER A 260 1.86 -16.24 6.40
C SER A 260 2.85 -17.24 5.79
N TRP A 261 2.38 -18.44 5.42
CA TRP A 261 3.21 -19.45 4.76
C TRP A 261 3.69 -18.98 3.38
N VAL A 262 2.80 -18.41 2.56
CA VAL A 262 3.18 -17.83 1.27
C VAL A 262 4.18 -16.68 1.44
N GLU A 263 3.95 -15.78 2.40
CA GLU A 263 4.89 -14.68 2.72
C GLU A 263 6.27 -15.17 3.14
N SER A 264 6.36 -16.32 3.80
CA SER A 264 7.63 -16.90 4.24
C SER A 264 8.46 -17.52 3.10
N HIS A 265 7.86 -17.74 1.93
CA HIS A 265 8.49 -18.44 0.81
C HIS A 265 8.52 -17.65 -0.50
N VAL A 266 7.83 -16.50 -0.57
CA VAL A 266 7.76 -15.69 -1.80
C VAL A 266 8.32 -14.29 -1.56
N CYS A 267 9.37 -13.94 -2.29
CA CYS A 267 9.94 -12.59 -2.30
C CYS A 267 10.05 -12.03 -3.72
N MET A 268 10.37 -10.75 -3.85
CA MET A 268 10.63 -10.11 -5.14
C MET A 268 12.03 -9.50 -5.20
N ILE A 269 12.68 -9.65 -6.35
CA ILE A 269 13.91 -8.95 -6.70
C ILE A 269 13.57 -7.81 -7.67
N PRO A 270 13.99 -6.56 -7.41
CA PRO A 270 13.85 -5.49 -8.37
C PRO A 270 14.80 -5.71 -9.55
N MET A 271 14.28 -5.55 -10.77
CA MET A 271 15.04 -5.60 -12.01
C MET A 271 14.96 -4.27 -12.75
N ASP A 272 15.67 -4.18 -13.87
CA ASP A 272 15.51 -3.07 -14.81
C ASP A 272 14.09 -3.03 -15.39
N PRO A 273 13.54 -1.81 -15.63
CA PRO A 273 12.21 -1.66 -16.18
C PRO A 273 12.15 -2.16 -17.63
N ARG A 274 10.94 -2.46 -18.09
CA ARG A 274 10.71 -2.89 -19.47
C ARG A 274 11.18 -1.83 -20.47
N ARG A 275 11.98 -2.27 -21.45
CA ARG A 275 12.50 -1.39 -22.51
C ARG A 275 11.35 -0.76 -23.30
N PRO A 276 11.43 0.55 -23.63
CA PRO A 276 10.44 1.19 -24.49
C PRO A 276 10.30 0.46 -25.82
N GLY A 277 9.05 0.27 -26.28
CA GLY A 277 8.75 -0.38 -27.55
C GLY A 277 8.79 -1.92 -27.56
N CYS A 278 9.21 -2.57 -26.47
CA CYS A 278 9.13 -4.03 -26.36
C CYS A 278 7.67 -4.49 -26.35
N SER A 279 7.32 -5.47 -27.18
CA SER A 279 5.99 -6.11 -27.21
C SER A 279 6.08 -7.52 -26.66
N VAL A 280 5.46 -7.76 -25.50
CA VAL A 280 5.43 -9.09 -24.86
C VAL A 280 4.51 -10.10 -25.54
N VAL A 281 3.67 -9.64 -26.47
CA VAL A 281 2.77 -10.50 -27.26
C VAL A 281 3.33 -10.82 -28.65
N GLU A 282 4.52 -10.31 -28.96
CA GLU A 282 5.21 -10.64 -30.20
C GLU A 282 5.54 -12.14 -30.24
N GLY A 283 5.26 -12.79 -31.37
CA GLY A 283 5.48 -14.23 -31.53
C GLY A 283 4.60 -15.12 -30.65
N LYS A 284 3.46 -14.61 -30.16
CA LYS A 284 2.51 -15.42 -29.37
C LYS A 284 2.10 -16.70 -30.11
N ASP A 285 2.07 -17.81 -29.38
CA ASP A 285 1.68 -19.13 -29.90
C ASP A 285 0.66 -19.77 -28.95
N ILE A 286 -0.61 -19.38 -29.16
CA ILE A 286 -1.72 -19.75 -28.29
C ILE A 286 -2.44 -20.94 -28.91
N THR A 287 -2.34 -22.08 -28.24
CA THR A 287 -2.98 -23.33 -28.65
C THR A 287 -3.67 -23.97 -27.46
N GLU A 288 -4.72 -24.77 -27.70
CA GLU A 288 -5.45 -25.48 -26.65
C GLU A 288 -4.55 -26.30 -25.71
N PRO A 289 -3.56 -27.09 -26.18
CA PRO A 289 -2.66 -27.80 -25.26
C PRO A 289 -1.87 -26.87 -24.34
N LYS A 290 -1.37 -25.74 -24.85
CA LYS A 290 -0.60 -24.77 -24.06
C LYS A 290 -1.48 -24.05 -23.04
N VAL A 291 -2.70 -23.68 -23.41
CA VAL A 291 -3.66 -23.04 -22.49
C VAL A 291 -4.13 -24.04 -21.42
N LYS A 292 -4.31 -25.33 -21.75
CA LYS A 292 -4.59 -26.38 -20.76
C LYS A 292 -3.44 -26.54 -19.76
N ASN A 293 -2.20 -26.47 -20.21
CA ASN A 293 -1.04 -26.50 -19.30
C ASN A 293 -1.03 -25.30 -18.34
N LEU A 294 -1.33 -24.09 -18.84
CA LEU A 294 -1.46 -22.89 -18.02
C LEU A 294 -2.58 -23.05 -16.97
N ALA A 295 -3.76 -23.51 -17.39
CA ALA A 295 -4.91 -23.72 -16.52
C ALA A 295 -4.65 -24.80 -15.46
N LYS A 296 -3.99 -25.90 -15.84
CA LYS A 296 -3.58 -26.96 -14.92
C LYS A 296 -2.58 -26.45 -13.89
N ALA A 297 -1.55 -25.75 -14.32
CA ALA A 297 -0.53 -25.21 -13.41
C ALA A 297 -1.15 -24.24 -12.39
N ALA A 298 -2.14 -23.44 -12.80
CA ALA A 298 -2.88 -22.60 -11.86
C ALA A 298 -3.70 -23.41 -10.84
N ASP A 299 -4.43 -24.45 -11.27
CA ASP A 299 -5.18 -25.29 -10.34
C ASP A 299 -4.26 -26.04 -9.35
N ASP A 300 -3.17 -26.64 -9.85
CA ASP A 300 -2.16 -27.30 -9.03
C ASP A 300 -1.53 -26.32 -8.01
N CYS A 301 -1.20 -25.10 -8.45
CA CYS A 301 -0.60 -24.07 -7.60
C CYS A 301 -1.54 -23.66 -6.46
N TRP A 302 -2.84 -23.47 -6.76
CA TRP A 302 -3.83 -23.18 -5.73
C TRP A 302 -3.92 -24.29 -4.68
N ASN A 303 -4.03 -25.55 -5.14
CA ASN A 303 -4.15 -26.70 -4.23
C ASN A 303 -2.89 -26.89 -3.38
N ALA A 304 -1.70 -26.69 -3.96
CA ALA A 304 -0.43 -26.76 -3.25
C ALA A 304 -0.30 -25.68 -2.16
N ILE A 305 -0.71 -24.44 -2.46
CA ILE A 305 -0.73 -23.35 -1.48
C ILE A 305 -1.68 -23.68 -0.33
N LEU A 306 -2.89 -24.15 -0.61
CA LEU A 306 -3.86 -24.51 0.44
C LEU A 306 -3.38 -25.69 1.31
N ALA A 307 -2.62 -26.62 0.72
CA ALA A 307 -1.99 -27.72 1.43
C ALA A 307 -0.70 -27.31 2.16
N MET A 308 -0.16 -26.10 1.91
CA MET A 308 1.17 -25.65 2.33
C MET A 308 2.28 -26.66 1.93
N ASP A 309 2.12 -27.29 0.76
CA ASP A 309 3.10 -28.21 0.19
C ASP A 309 4.12 -27.42 -0.64
N PHE A 310 5.30 -27.21 -0.06
CA PHE A 310 6.36 -26.39 -0.66
C PHE A 310 6.83 -26.94 -2.01
N ALA A 311 7.08 -28.25 -2.09
CA ALA A 311 7.61 -28.86 -3.31
C ALA A 311 6.58 -28.82 -4.44
N ALA A 312 5.32 -29.12 -4.13
CA ALA A 312 4.23 -29.01 -5.10
C ALA A 312 4.00 -27.54 -5.53
N PHE A 313 4.11 -26.59 -4.60
CA PHE A 313 3.95 -25.17 -4.87
C PHE A 313 5.05 -24.65 -5.81
N ALA A 314 6.32 -24.89 -5.49
CA ALA A 314 7.44 -24.48 -6.34
C ALA A 314 7.32 -25.08 -7.75
N SER A 315 7.00 -26.38 -7.84
CA SER A 315 6.81 -27.05 -9.14
C SER A 315 5.66 -26.46 -9.94
N ALA A 316 4.50 -26.20 -9.33
CA ALA A 316 3.35 -25.63 -10.01
C ALA A 316 3.54 -24.16 -10.39
N PHE A 317 4.23 -23.39 -9.54
CA PHE A 317 4.60 -22.01 -9.81
C PHE A 317 5.53 -21.90 -11.02
N GLN A 318 6.58 -22.73 -11.07
CA GLN A 318 7.48 -22.83 -12.22
C GLN A 318 6.73 -23.29 -13.48
N ALA A 319 5.90 -24.34 -13.38
CA ALA A 319 5.12 -24.82 -14.52
C ALA A 319 4.17 -23.75 -15.07
N SER A 320 3.62 -22.88 -14.22
CA SER A 320 2.81 -21.76 -14.66
C SER A 320 3.64 -20.72 -15.42
N PHE A 321 4.88 -20.45 -15.01
CA PHE A 321 5.76 -19.54 -15.74
C PHE A 321 6.16 -20.14 -17.09
N ASP A 322 6.57 -21.40 -17.13
CA ASP A 322 6.94 -22.09 -18.37
C ASP A 322 5.78 -22.13 -19.37
N ALA A 323 4.55 -22.36 -18.88
CA ALA A 323 3.34 -22.30 -19.71
C ALA A 323 3.10 -20.89 -20.28
N GLN A 324 3.37 -19.83 -19.50
CA GLN A 324 3.27 -18.44 -19.99
C GLN A 324 4.31 -18.13 -21.06
N VAL A 325 5.56 -18.56 -20.85
CA VAL A 325 6.65 -18.38 -21.84
C VAL A 325 6.31 -19.15 -23.12
N ALA A 326 5.73 -20.34 -23.02
CA ALA A 326 5.30 -21.12 -24.18
C ALA A 326 4.20 -20.42 -24.99
N LEU A 327 3.31 -19.66 -24.34
CA LEU A 327 2.26 -18.87 -24.99
C LEU A 327 2.79 -17.54 -25.52
N PHE A 328 3.71 -16.89 -24.78
CA PHE A 328 4.22 -15.55 -25.03
C PHE A 328 5.76 -15.49 -24.92
N PRO A 329 6.51 -16.02 -25.90
CA PRO A 329 7.96 -16.12 -25.80
C PRO A 329 8.68 -14.78 -25.65
N ALA A 330 8.08 -13.68 -26.14
CA ALA A 330 8.65 -12.34 -26.01
C ALA A 330 8.68 -11.81 -24.56
N MET A 331 8.03 -12.49 -23.59
CA MET A 331 7.99 -12.03 -22.20
C MET A 331 9.35 -12.10 -21.47
N ILE A 332 10.27 -12.96 -21.93
CA ILE A 332 11.61 -13.16 -21.35
C ILE A 332 12.70 -12.29 -22.01
N GLN A 333 12.32 -11.36 -22.90
CA GLN A 333 13.26 -10.45 -23.54
C GLN A 333 13.86 -9.43 -22.54
N GLY A 334 14.93 -8.75 -22.96
CA GLY A 334 15.53 -7.65 -22.22
C GLY A 334 16.48 -8.13 -21.12
N CYS A 335 16.28 -7.67 -19.88
CA CYS A 335 17.07 -8.05 -18.72
C CYS A 335 16.60 -9.36 -18.07
N VAL A 336 15.41 -9.86 -18.40
CA VAL A 336 14.76 -10.93 -17.63
C VAL A 336 15.64 -12.18 -17.52
N GLN A 337 16.18 -12.67 -18.65
CA GLN A 337 16.99 -13.88 -18.65
C GLN A 337 18.25 -13.75 -17.78
N SER A 338 18.93 -12.60 -17.77
CA SER A 338 20.15 -12.44 -16.96
C SER A 338 19.89 -12.50 -15.47
N TYR A 339 18.73 -11.98 -15.01
CA TYR A 339 18.33 -12.11 -13.61
C TYR A 339 17.91 -13.56 -13.30
N ILE A 340 17.20 -14.24 -14.21
CA ILE A 340 16.90 -15.68 -14.04
C ILE A 340 18.20 -16.47 -13.89
N ASP A 341 19.18 -16.27 -14.77
CA ASP A 341 20.47 -16.97 -14.73
C ASP A 341 21.24 -16.69 -13.42
N GLN A 342 21.12 -15.47 -12.89
CA GLN A 342 21.76 -15.08 -11.62
C GLN A 342 21.15 -15.79 -10.41
N TYR A 343 19.82 -15.87 -10.32
CA TYR A 343 19.13 -16.37 -9.13
C TYR A 343 18.80 -17.87 -9.18
N SER A 344 18.59 -18.43 -10.37
CA SER A 344 18.23 -19.85 -10.54
C SER A 344 19.32 -20.84 -10.13
N VAL A 345 20.58 -20.38 -10.05
CA VAL A 345 21.73 -21.20 -9.64
C VAL A 345 21.87 -21.29 -8.11
N LEU A 346 21.14 -20.48 -7.37
CA LEU A 346 21.19 -20.45 -5.91
C LEU A 346 20.42 -21.64 -5.34
N PRO A 347 21.00 -22.45 -4.44
CA PRO A 347 20.37 -23.66 -3.92
C PRO A 347 19.08 -23.37 -3.12
N GLU A 348 18.93 -22.16 -2.59
CA GLU A 348 17.77 -21.73 -1.84
C GLU A 348 16.60 -21.22 -2.70
N VAL A 349 16.78 -21.12 -4.03
CA VAL A 349 15.76 -20.68 -4.99
C VAL A 349 15.20 -21.88 -5.76
N HIS A 350 13.88 -22.09 -5.71
CA HIS A 350 13.23 -23.29 -6.26
C HIS A 350 12.32 -23.03 -7.46
N ALA A 351 11.85 -21.79 -7.62
CA ALA A 351 11.06 -21.37 -8.78
C ALA A 351 11.12 -19.85 -8.94
N TRP A 352 10.81 -19.37 -10.14
CA TRP A 352 10.77 -17.94 -10.42
C TRP A 352 9.71 -17.58 -11.45
N LYS A 353 9.30 -16.32 -11.43
CA LYS A 353 8.31 -15.79 -12.35
C LYS A 353 8.39 -14.28 -12.49
N MET A 354 8.02 -13.79 -13.67
CA MET A 354 7.73 -12.37 -13.89
C MET A 354 6.30 -12.02 -13.45
N PRO A 355 6.10 -11.01 -12.60
CA PRO A 355 4.77 -10.47 -12.37
C PRO A 355 4.30 -9.71 -13.62
N GLY A 356 3.02 -9.87 -13.92
CA GLY A 356 2.32 -9.23 -15.02
C GLY A 356 2.72 -9.80 -16.39
N ALA A 357 2.69 -8.93 -17.40
CA ALA A 357 2.84 -9.35 -18.80
C ALA A 357 4.30 -9.62 -19.23
N GLY A 358 5.30 -9.32 -18.39
CA GLY A 358 6.73 -9.56 -18.65
C GLY A 358 7.51 -8.38 -19.27
N GLY A 359 8.78 -8.64 -19.60
CA GLY A 359 9.71 -7.71 -20.25
C GLY A 359 10.57 -6.84 -19.33
N GLY A 360 10.44 -6.96 -18.01
CA GLY A 360 11.22 -6.23 -16.98
C GLY A 360 10.40 -5.96 -15.70
N GLY A 361 10.99 -5.25 -14.73
CA GLY A 361 10.28 -4.84 -13.51
C GLY A 361 10.74 -5.55 -12.25
N TYR A 362 10.09 -6.66 -11.88
CA TYR A 362 10.49 -7.47 -10.73
C TYR A 362 10.59 -8.94 -11.14
N LEU A 363 11.43 -9.70 -10.45
CA LEU A 363 11.46 -11.16 -10.53
C LEU A 363 10.93 -11.70 -9.21
N VAL A 364 9.85 -12.47 -9.24
CA VAL A 364 9.33 -13.19 -8.08
C VAL A 364 10.12 -14.47 -7.92
N LEU A 365 10.57 -14.76 -6.70
CA LEU A 365 11.28 -15.99 -6.37
C LEU A 365 10.48 -16.78 -5.32
N VAL A 366 10.50 -18.10 -5.48
CA VAL A 366 10.11 -19.05 -4.43
C VAL A 366 11.38 -19.55 -3.76
N VAL A 367 11.52 -19.32 -2.46
CA VAL A 367 12.72 -19.62 -1.67
C VAL A 367 12.39 -20.42 -0.41
N ASP A 368 13.40 -21.10 0.17
CA ASP A 368 13.24 -21.89 1.40
C ASP A 368 12.69 -21.05 2.57
N ASP A 369 13.27 -19.88 2.81
CA ASP A 369 12.87 -18.93 3.85
C ASP A 369 13.27 -17.51 3.45
N VAL A 370 12.27 -16.64 3.27
CA VAL A 370 12.45 -15.26 2.79
C VAL A 370 13.33 -14.43 3.74
N LYS A 371 13.23 -14.64 5.06
CA LYS A 371 14.02 -13.86 6.03
C LYS A 371 15.51 -14.18 5.96
N SER A 372 15.85 -15.45 5.83
CA SER A 372 17.22 -15.92 5.67
C SER A 372 17.77 -15.49 4.31
N PHE A 373 16.96 -15.54 3.27
CA PHE A 373 17.31 -15.07 1.92
C PHE A 373 17.63 -13.56 1.92
N ALA A 374 16.77 -12.73 2.52
CA ALA A 374 16.94 -11.28 2.57
C ALA A 374 18.17 -10.82 3.38
N GLN A 375 18.69 -11.64 4.30
CA GLN A 375 19.96 -11.35 4.99
C GLN A 375 21.17 -11.47 4.08
N GLN A 376 21.11 -12.37 3.08
CA GLN A 376 22.20 -12.61 2.13
C GLN A 376 22.03 -11.74 0.87
N HIS A 377 20.79 -11.45 0.50
CA HIS A 377 20.39 -10.68 -0.68
C HIS A 377 19.54 -9.48 -0.22
N PRO A 378 20.16 -8.38 0.27
CA PRO A 378 19.46 -7.24 0.86
C PRO A 378 18.56 -6.46 -0.12
N GLU A 379 18.68 -6.72 -1.43
CA GLU A 379 17.78 -6.24 -2.46
C GLU A 379 16.42 -6.97 -2.50
N ALA A 380 16.31 -8.12 -1.84
CA ALA A 380 15.08 -8.90 -1.81
C ALA A 380 14.00 -8.19 -1.00
N ILE A 381 12.82 -8.09 -1.62
CA ILE A 381 11.65 -7.43 -1.04
C ILE A 381 10.77 -8.48 -0.38
N GLU A 382 10.64 -8.38 0.95
CA GLU A 382 9.65 -9.11 1.72
C GLU A 382 8.23 -8.62 1.37
N LEU A 383 7.32 -9.56 1.12
CA LEU A 383 5.96 -9.24 0.72
C LEU A 383 5.02 -9.23 1.92
N THR A 384 4.01 -8.37 1.86
CA THR A 384 2.92 -8.38 2.84
C THR A 384 1.58 -8.45 2.14
N ILE A 385 0.86 -9.55 2.32
CA ILE A 385 -0.47 -9.80 1.79
C ILE A 385 -1.50 -8.94 2.52
N ARG A 386 -2.44 -8.35 1.80
CA ARG A 386 -3.52 -7.57 2.41
C ARG A 386 -4.60 -8.51 2.96
N ARG A 387 -4.91 -8.41 4.25
CA ARG A 387 -5.95 -9.25 4.90
C ARG A 387 -7.38 -8.68 4.82
N LYS A 388 -7.53 -7.37 4.59
CA LYS A 388 -8.83 -6.67 4.53
C LYS A 388 -8.79 -5.58 3.46
#